data_AF-A0A4Y9P5T8-F1
#
_entry.id   AF-A0A4Y9P5T8-F1
#
_cell.length_a   1.000
_cell.length_b   1.000
_cell.length_c   1.000
_cell.angle_alpha   90.00
_cell.angle_beta   90.00
_cell.angle_gamma   90.00
#
_symmetry.space_group_name_H-M   'P 1'
#
loop_
_entity.id
_entity.type
_entity.pdbx_description
1 polymer ?
#
loop_
_entity_poly.entity_id
_entity_poly.type
_entity_poly.pdbx_seq_one_letter_code
_entity_poly.pdbx_strand_id
1 'polypeptide(L)'
;MTATTSFPHLADALPASPAARLGTPAARPAPRATQRRRRLRVARTLAVVSVRKALLPRGAIRARQRLRVCGAADILTALDVRVEVIGSAVPWPRLGRVVVSDHTGWLGDLSLSTAAPGTPVLSGDSAGTLPVGSVACPVVLRYRTAAGYLAPSEIPRTLAETAAARDLVVEVHRLPARSTAPGPASAA
;
A
#
# COMPACT_ATOMS: atom_id res chain seq x y z
N MET A 1 4.28 14.70 23.64
CA MET A 1 3.86 13.52 24.41
C MET A 1 3.53 12.41 23.42
N THR A 2 4.23 11.27 23.49
CA THR A 2 4.14 10.14 22.55
C THR A 2 3.67 8.91 23.32
N ALA A 3 2.64 8.21 22.84
CA ALA A 3 2.14 6.99 23.48
C ALA A 3 2.72 5.76 22.78
N THR A 4 3.43 4.91 23.52
CA THR A 4 3.97 3.65 23.01
C THR A 4 2.85 2.61 22.93
N THR A 5 2.48 2.21 21.72
CA THR A 5 1.51 1.15 21.48
C THR A 5 2.23 -0.05 20.86
N SER A 6 2.12 -1.23 21.49
CA SER A 6 2.66 -2.47 20.94
C SER A 6 1.67 -3.04 19.92
N PHE A 7 2.13 -3.23 18.68
CA PHE A 7 1.37 -3.88 17.62
C PHE A 7 1.91 -5.30 17.44
N PRO A 8 1.09 -6.36 17.55
CA PRO A 8 1.50 -7.70 17.14
C PRO A 8 1.82 -7.69 15.64
N HIS A 9 2.69 -8.60 15.21
CA HIS A 9 3.10 -8.74 13.81
C HIS A 9 1.84 -8.83 12.92
N LEU A 10 1.62 -7.82 12.09
CA LEU A 10 0.33 -7.64 11.40
C LEU A 10 0.00 -8.83 10.48
N ALA A 11 1.01 -9.56 10.01
CA ALA A 11 0.82 -10.76 9.19
C ALA A 11 0.12 -11.91 9.94
N ASP A 12 0.24 -11.98 11.27
CA ASP A 12 -0.35 -13.06 12.08
C ASP A 12 -1.87 -12.89 12.26
N ALA A 13 -2.37 -11.68 12.03
CA ALA A 13 -3.80 -11.35 12.17
C ALA A 13 -4.65 -11.79 10.97
N LEU A 14 -4.03 -12.31 9.90
CA LEU A 14 -4.74 -12.79 8.72
C LEU A 14 -5.07 -14.28 8.84
N PRO A 15 -6.24 -14.73 8.38
CA PRO A 15 -6.54 -16.15 8.31
C PRO A 15 -5.50 -16.88 7.44
N ALA A 16 -5.05 -18.05 7.93
CA ALA A 16 -4.13 -18.91 7.22
C ALA A 16 -4.65 -19.17 5.80
N SER A 17 -3.84 -18.85 4.79
CA SER A 17 -4.27 -18.96 3.41
C SER A 17 -4.43 -20.43 3.02
N PRO A 18 -5.59 -20.86 2.49
CA PRO A 18 -5.81 -22.27 2.17
C PRO A 18 -4.99 -22.79 0.97
N ALA A 19 -4.16 -21.95 0.33
CA ALA A 19 -3.47 -22.28 -0.92
C ALA A 19 -2.08 -22.94 -0.76
N ALA A 20 -1.61 -23.23 0.46
CA ALA A 20 -0.22 -23.60 0.69
C ALA A 20 0.17 -25.05 0.35
N ARG A 21 -0.68 -25.87 -0.28
CA ARG A 21 -0.35 -27.28 -0.55
C ARG A 21 -0.77 -27.70 -1.94
N LEU A 22 0.08 -27.42 -2.92
CA LEU A 22 0.32 -28.18 -4.16
C LEU A 22 1.31 -27.34 -4.98
N GLY A 23 2.44 -27.94 -5.37
CA GLY A 23 3.62 -27.26 -5.94
C GLY A 23 3.27 -26.07 -6.85
N THR A 24 3.58 -24.86 -6.38
CA THR A 24 3.23 -23.62 -7.06
C THR A 24 3.98 -23.56 -8.38
N PRO A 25 3.30 -23.55 -9.54
CA PRO A 25 3.97 -23.32 -10.80
C PRO A 25 4.57 -21.90 -10.76
N ALA A 26 5.88 -21.80 -10.99
CA ALA A 26 6.57 -20.51 -11.02
C ALA A 26 5.83 -19.55 -11.98
N ALA A 27 5.54 -18.33 -11.49
CA ALA A 27 4.80 -17.34 -12.26
C ALA A 27 5.51 -17.08 -13.61
N ARG A 28 4.79 -17.27 -14.72
CA ARG A 28 5.37 -17.10 -16.06
C ARG A 28 5.62 -15.60 -16.34
N PRO A 29 6.84 -15.20 -16.76
CA PRO A 29 7.12 -13.82 -17.04
C PRO A 29 6.31 -13.28 -18.24
N ALA A 30 6.02 -11.98 -18.23
CA ALA A 30 5.45 -11.25 -19.36
C ALA A 30 6.35 -11.35 -20.60
N PRO A 31 5.81 -11.39 -21.83
CA PRO A 31 6.62 -11.35 -23.03
C PRO A 31 7.41 -10.03 -23.07
N ARG A 32 8.65 -10.04 -23.56
CA ARG A 32 9.52 -8.84 -23.60
C ARG A 32 8.86 -7.65 -24.28
N ALA A 33 8.08 -7.88 -25.34
CA ALA A 33 7.32 -6.82 -26.02
C ALA A 33 6.30 -6.14 -25.09
N THR A 34 5.58 -6.91 -24.28
CA THR A 34 4.65 -6.40 -23.27
C THR A 34 5.38 -5.64 -22.17
N GLN A 35 6.51 -6.16 -21.70
CA GLN A 35 7.34 -5.46 -20.71
C GLN A 35 7.81 -4.10 -21.22
N ARG A 36 8.31 -4.03 -22.47
CA ARG A 36 8.75 -2.78 -23.09
C ARG A 36 7.58 -1.79 -23.21
N ARG A 37 6.41 -2.25 -23.66
CA ARG A 37 5.20 -1.40 -23.74
C ARG A 37 4.78 -0.85 -22.38
N ARG A 38 4.77 -1.68 -21.34
CA ARG A 38 4.47 -1.26 -19.96
C ARG A 38 5.48 -0.23 -19.46
N ARG A 39 6.78 -0.47 -19.64
CA ARG A 39 7.84 0.50 -19.26
C ARG A 39 7.66 1.86 -19.95
N LEU A 40 7.36 1.87 -21.26
CA LEU A 40 7.10 3.11 -22.00
C LEU A 40 5.85 3.84 -21.50
N ARG A 41 4.77 3.12 -21.17
CA ARG A 41 3.56 3.71 -20.56
C ARG A 41 3.88 4.34 -19.22
N VAL A 42 4.65 3.67 -18.38
CA VAL A 42 5.05 4.21 -17.07
C VAL A 42 5.92 5.44 -17.21
N ALA A 43 6.92 5.42 -18.09
CA ALA A 43 7.76 6.60 -18.37
C ALA A 43 6.90 7.80 -18.81
N ARG A 44 5.92 7.57 -19.70
CA ARG A 44 4.95 8.60 -20.11
C ARG A 44 4.13 9.12 -18.93
N THR A 45 3.59 8.24 -18.09
CA THR A 45 2.80 8.63 -16.92
C THR A 45 3.63 9.49 -15.96
N LEU A 46 4.87 9.07 -15.67
CA LEU A 46 5.79 9.82 -14.81
C LEU A 46 6.11 11.21 -15.37
N ALA A 47 6.35 11.32 -16.68
CA ALA A 47 6.55 12.62 -17.34
C ALA A 47 5.32 13.53 -17.18
N VAL A 48 4.12 13.02 -17.46
CA VAL A 48 2.87 13.80 -17.32
C VAL A 48 2.62 14.25 -15.88
N VAL A 49 2.79 13.35 -14.91
CA VAL A 49 2.63 13.67 -13.48
C VAL A 49 3.66 14.71 -13.05
N SER A 50 4.91 14.62 -13.53
CA SER A 50 5.97 15.56 -13.19
C SER A 50 5.68 16.97 -13.72
N VAL A 51 5.24 17.08 -14.99
CA VAL A 51 4.82 18.36 -15.58
C VAL A 51 3.65 18.96 -14.81
N ARG A 52 2.60 18.17 -14.54
CA ARG A 52 1.44 18.64 -13.75
C ARG A 52 1.85 19.08 -12.35
N LYS A 53 2.76 18.38 -11.70
CA LYS A 53 3.27 18.73 -10.37
C LYS A 53 4.03 20.05 -10.40
N ALA A 54 4.84 20.30 -11.43
CA ALA A 54 5.59 21.55 -11.60
C ALA A 54 4.67 22.75 -11.81
N LEU A 55 3.54 22.56 -12.50
CA LEU A 55 2.55 23.61 -12.78
C LEU A 55 1.61 23.91 -11.60
N LEU A 56 1.55 23.05 -10.57
CA LEU A 56 0.62 23.23 -9.45
C LEU A 56 1.14 24.25 -8.41
N PRO A 57 0.32 25.26 -8.03
CA PRO A 57 0.65 26.18 -6.95
C PRO A 57 0.99 25.44 -5.65
N ARG A 58 1.87 26.04 -4.82
CA ARG A 58 2.31 25.42 -3.55
C ARG A 58 1.16 25.23 -2.56
N GLY A 59 0.20 26.16 -2.52
CA GLY A 59 -0.97 26.11 -1.63
C GLY A 59 -2.10 25.18 -2.08
N ALA A 60 -2.03 24.56 -3.26
CA ALA A 60 -3.10 23.74 -3.81
C ALA A 60 -3.13 22.32 -3.20
N ILE A 61 -3.33 22.20 -1.88
CA ILE A 61 -3.23 20.95 -1.10
C ILE A 61 -4.13 19.86 -1.71
N ARG A 62 -5.41 20.17 -1.96
CA ARG A 62 -6.36 19.22 -2.55
C ARG A 62 -5.97 18.77 -3.95
N ALA A 63 -5.50 19.69 -4.79
CA ALA A 63 -5.07 19.37 -6.15
C ALA A 63 -3.81 18.49 -6.16
N ARG A 64 -2.85 18.77 -5.26
CA ARG A 64 -1.65 17.94 -5.05
C ARG A 64 -2.00 16.56 -4.54
N GLN A 65 -2.96 16.46 -3.61
CA GLN A 65 -3.46 15.17 -3.13
C GLN A 65 -4.12 14.38 -4.26
N ARG A 66 -4.99 15.01 -5.06
CA ARG A 66 -5.61 14.37 -6.22
C ARG A 66 -4.55 13.91 -7.23
N LEU A 67 -3.53 14.73 -7.51
CA LEU A 67 -2.46 14.36 -8.42
C LEU A 67 -1.64 13.16 -7.90
N ARG A 68 -1.39 13.07 -6.58
CA ARG A 68 -0.72 11.91 -5.98
C ARG A 68 -1.55 10.63 -6.15
N VAL A 69 -2.84 10.68 -5.83
CA VAL A 69 -3.75 9.53 -5.93
C VAL A 69 -3.92 9.09 -7.38
N CYS A 70 -4.25 10.02 -8.28
CA CYS A 70 -4.42 9.73 -9.71
C CYS A 70 -3.10 9.25 -10.33
N GLY A 71 -1.97 9.90 -10.02
CA GLY A 71 -0.67 9.49 -10.52
C GLY A 71 -0.30 8.07 -10.07
N ALA A 72 -0.58 7.71 -8.81
CA ALA A 72 -0.38 6.35 -8.33
C ALA A 72 -1.27 5.34 -9.06
N ALA A 73 -2.56 5.64 -9.23
CA ALA A 73 -3.49 4.80 -9.98
C ALA A 73 -3.06 4.63 -11.45
N ASP A 74 -2.61 5.71 -12.10
CA ASP A 74 -2.12 5.68 -13.48
C ASP A 74 -0.85 4.84 -13.63
N ILE A 75 0.07 4.90 -12.64
CA ILE A 75 1.29 4.07 -12.64
C ILE A 75 0.93 2.59 -12.48
N LEU A 76 0.06 2.26 -11.51
CA LEU A 76 -0.41 0.89 -11.29
C LEU A 76 -1.11 0.34 -12.54
N THR A 77 -1.96 1.16 -13.17
CA THR A 77 -2.64 0.80 -14.43
C THR A 77 -1.65 0.63 -15.59
N ALA A 78 -0.64 1.49 -15.71
CA ALA A 78 0.40 1.37 -16.74
C ALA A 78 1.25 0.11 -16.58
N LEU A 79 1.43 -0.35 -15.34
CA LEU A 79 2.08 -1.60 -14.99
C LEU A 79 1.17 -2.83 -15.10
N ASP A 80 -0.13 -2.63 -15.34
CA ASP A 80 -1.15 -3.68 -15.34
C ASP A 80 -1.27 -4.39 -13.98
N VAL A 81 -1.12 -3.62 -12.90
CA VAL A 81 -1.29 -4.06 -11.51
C VAL A 81 -2.69 -3.72 -11.05
N ARG A 82 -3.40 -4.70 -10.49
CA ARG A 82 -4.73 -4.51 -9.90
C ARG A 82 -4.61 -4.33 -8.39
N VAL A 83 -5.33 -3.37 -7.84
CA VAL A 83 -5.42 -3.18 -6.39
C VAL A 83 -6.82 -3.59 -5.94
N GLU A 84 -6.87 -4.53 -5.00
CA GLU A 84 -8.12 -5.05 -4.43
C GLU A 84 -8.18 -4.64 -2.96
N VAL A 85 -9.22 -3.92 -2.56
CA VAL A 85 -9.37 -3.47 -1.17
C VAL A 85 -10.35 -4.38 -0.46
N ILE A 86 -9.84 -5.14 0.51
CA ILE A 86 -10.63 -6.06 1.31
C ILE A 86 -11.03 -5.32 2.59
N GLY A 87 -12.34 -5.16 2.75
CA GLY A 87 -12.94 -4.39 3.83
C GLY A 87 -12.71 -5.02 5.20
N SER A 88 -12.59 -4.16 6.21
CA SER A 88 -12.65 -4.58 7.61
C SER A 88 -14.09 -4.91 7.99
N ALA A 89 -14.31 -5.93 8.82
CA ALA A 89 -15.62 -6.23 9.40
C ALA A 89 -16.15 -5.06 10.26
N VAL A 90 -15.25 -4.25 10.83
CA VAL A 90 -15.58 -3.04 11.58
C VAL A 90 -15.32 -1.81 10.70
N PRO A 91 -16.29 -0.88 10.56
CA PRO A 91 -16.11 0.33 9.77
C PRO A 91 -15.00 1.19 10.36
N TRP A 92 -14.11 1.66 9.49
CA TRP A 92 -13.03 2.54 9.89
C TRP A 92 -13.51 3.96 10.18
N PRO A 93 -12.90 4.64 11.17
CA PRO A 93 -13.19 6.04 11.43
C PRO A 93 -12.86 6.91 10.20
N ARG A 94 -13.69 7.94 9.98
CA ARG A 94 -13.55 8.86 8.84
C ARG A 94 -12.52 9.96 9.09
N LEU A 95 -12.30 10.33 10.36
CA LEU A 95 -11.42 11.41 10.80
C LEU A 95 -10.45 10.91 11.86
N GLY A 96 -9.32 11.62 12.03
CA GLY A 96 -8.32 11.30 13.06
C GLY A 96 -7.63 9.94 12.88
N ARG A 97 -7.73 9.34 11.68
CA ARG A 97 -7.13 8.03 11.41
C ARG A 97 -5.72 8.14 10.86
N VAL A 98 -4.90 7.15 11.21
CA VAL A 98 -3.57 6.94 10.66
C VAL A 98 -3.49 5.50 10.17
N VAL A 99 -3.09 5.30 8.91
CA VAL A 99 -2.91 3.95 8.37
C VAL A 99 -1.55 3.43 8.84
N VAL A 100 -1.55 2.27 9.48
CA VAL A 100 -0.32 1.58 9.89
C VAL A 100 -0.15 0.36 9.01
N SER A 101 1.00 0.21 8.37
CA SER A 101 1.23 -0.95 7.52
C SER A 101 2.69 -1.40 7.58
N ASP A 102 2.89 -2.72 7.53
CA ASP A 102 4.20 -3.37 7.54
C ASP A 102 4.74 -3.62 6.12
N HIS A 103 4.09 -3.09 5.09
CA HIS A 103 4.63 -3.19 3.74
C HIS A 103 5.95 -2.42 3.65
N THR A 104 6.88 -3.00 2.90
CA THR A 104 8.13 -2.35 2.54
C THR A 104 8.18 -2.21 1.03
N GLY A 105 8.37 -0.98 0.57
CA GLY A 105 8.63 -0.67 -0.84
C GLY A 105 7.51 0.07 -1.58
N TRP A 106 7.93 0.64 -2.71
CA TRP A 106 7.16 1.60 -3.49
C TRP A 106 5.83 1.07 -4.03
N LEU A 107 5.73 -0.24 -4.31
CA LEU A 107 4.49 -0.82 -4.84
C LEU A 107 3.38 -0.79 -3.78
N GLY A 108 3.74 -1.05 -2.52
CA GLY A 108 2.82 -0.92 -1.40
C GLY A 108 2.44 0.53 -1.12
N ASP A 109 3.41 1.47 -1.21
CA ASP A 109 3.15 2.91 -1.07
C ASP A 109 2.14 3.42 -2.12
N LEU A 110 2.29 3.02 -3.39
CA LEU A 110 1.35 3.36 -4.46
C LEU A 110 -0.03 2.75 -4.18
N SER A 111 -0.07 1.48 -3.80
CA SER A 111 -1.32 0.77 -3.52
C SER A 111 -2.08 1.42 -2.36
N LEU A 112 -1.40 1.74 -1.25
CA LEU A 112 -1.99 2.46 -0.13
C LEU A 112 -2.41 3.89 -0.46
N SER A 113 -1.64 4.60 -1.28
CA SER A 113 -2.01 5.93 -1.75
C SER A 113 -3.34 5.93 -2.51
N THR A 114 -3.65 4.83 -3.22
CA THR A 114 -4.95 4.65 -3.90
C THR A 114 -6.04 4.12 -2.96
N ALA A 115 -5.72 3.20 -2.05
CA ALA A 115 -6.69 2.55 -1.17
C ALA A 115 -7.12 3.39 0.04
N ALA A 116 -6.28 4.33 0.49
CA ALA A 116 -6.53 5.20 1.64
C ALA A 116 -6.13 6.66 1.34
N PRO A 117 -6.75 7.31 0.33
CA PRO A 117 -6.34 8.63 -0.11
C PRO A 117 -6.47 9.67 1.01
N GLY A 118 -5.45 10.53 1.13
CA GLY A 118 -5.41 11.64 2.09
C GLY A 118 -5.19 11.22 3.54
N THR A 119 -4.94 9.94 3.80
CA THR A 119 -4.63 9.44 5.15
C THR A 119 -3.12 9.30 5.29
N PRO A 120 -2.49 9.79 6.37
CA PRO A 120 -1.07 9.53 6.62
C PRO A 120 -0.86 8.03 6.78
N VAL A 121 0.17 7.52 6.10
CA VAL A 121 0.63 6.13 6.19
C VAL A 121 1.90 6.13 7.02
N LEU A 122 1.94 5.31 8.07
CA LEU A 122 3.11 5.04 8.87
C LEU A 122 3.56 3.60 8.64
N SER A 123 4.88 3.42 8.49
CA SER A 123 5.50 2.10 8.54
C SER A 123 5.32 1.47 9.93
N GLY A 124 5.25 0.14 9.99
CA GLY A 124 5.11 -0.63 11.24
C GLY A 124 6.11 -0.22 12.33
N ASP A 125 7.36 0.05 11.94
CA ASP A 125 8.43 0.49 12.84
C ASP A 125 8.16 1.87 13.47
N SER A 126 7.39 2.72 12.80
CA SER A 126 6.98 4.05 13.28
C SER A 126 5.64 4.04 14.00
N ALA A 127 4.95 2.90 14.05
CA ALA A 127 3.63 2.78 14.68
C ALA A 127 3.67 2.99 16.20
N GLY A 128 4.83 2.81 16.83
CA GLY A 128 5.04 3.09 18.25
C GLY A 128 4.90 4.57 18.63
N THR A 129 4.85 5.49 17.66
CA THR A 129 4.84 6.94 17.89
C THR A 129 3.68 7.59 17.14
N LEU A 130 2.45 7.25 17.53
CA LEU A 130 1.25 7.87 16.98
C LEU A 130 0.92 9.18 17.70
N PRO A 131 0.41 10.21 16.99
CA PRO A 131 -0.09 11.40 17.64
C PRO A 131 -1.23 11.05 18.60
N VAL A 132 -1.22 11.64 19.80
CA VAL A 132 -2.26 11.43 20.81
C VAL A 132 -3.64 11.75 20.22
N GLY A 133 -4.62 10.87 20.47
CA GLY A 133 -5.97 11.00 19.95
C GLY A 133 -6.16 10.48 18.52
N SER A 134 -5.11 9.93 17.89
CA SER A 134 -5.23 9.28 16.58
C SER A 134 -5.73 7.84 16.71
N VAL A 135 -6.52 7.39 15.74
CA VAL A 135 -6.93 5.98 15.63
C VAL A 135 -6.04 5.27 14.62
N ALA A 136 -5.30 4.27 15.08
CA ALA A 136 -4.51 3.40 14.21
C ALA A 136 -5.44 2.51 13.39
N CYS A 137 -5.28 2.51 12.08
CA CYS A 137 -6.05 1.71 11.13
C CYS A 137 -5.08 0.74 10.43
N PRO A 138 -4.88 -0.47 10.97
CA PRO A 138 -3.84 -1.36 10.47
C PRO A 138 -4.21 -1.94 9.11
N VAL A 139 -3.23 -2.05 8.21
CA VAL A 139 -3.40 -2.62 6.88
C VAL A 139 -2.30 -3.62 6.60
N VAL A 140 -2.72 -4.78 6.10
CA VAL A 140 -1.81 -5.80 5.58
C VAL A 140 -1.90 -5.82 4.07
N LEU A 141 -0.75 -5.89 3.40
CA LEU A 141 -0.67 -6.06 1.97
C LEU A 141 -0.32 -7.51 1.67
N ARG A 142 -1.05 -8.11 0.74
CA ARG A 142 -0.70 -9.40 0.15
C ARG A 142 -0.56 -9.24 -1.35
N TYR A 143 0.38 -9.98 -1.92
CA TYR A 143 0.63 -9.97 -3.36
C TYR A 143 0.27 -11.33 -3.91
N ARG A 144 -0.46 -11.36 -5.02
CA ARG A 144 -0.76 -12.60 -5.73
C ARG A 144 -0.66 -12.41 -7.23
N THR A 145 -0.48 -13.52 -7.92
CA THR A 145 -0.60 -13.62 -9.37
C THR A 145 -1.65 -14.68 -9.70
N ALA A 146 -1.86 -14.97 -10.98
CA ALA A 146 -2.65 -16.13 -11.40
C ALA A 146 -2.10 -17.47 -10.85
N ALA A 147 -0.81 -17.55 -10.52
CA ALA A 147 -0.19 -18.74 -9.96
C ALA A 147 -0.37 -18.90 -8.43
N GLY A 148 -0.91 -17.88 -7.75
CA GLY A 148 -1.11 -17.89 -6.29
C GLY A 148 -0.45 -16.71 -5.58
N TYR A 149 -0.41 -16.80 -4.25
CA TYR A 149 0.21 -15.79 -3.38
C TYR A 149 1.73 -15.82 -3.49
N LEU A 150 2.33 -14.64 -3.50
CA LEU A 150 3.79 -14.47 -3.54
C LEU A 150 4.36 -14.49 -2.12
N ALA A 151 5.47 -15.20 -1.94
CA ALA A 151 6.28 -15.10 -0.73
C ALA A 151 6.99 -13.74 -0.65
N PRO A 152 7.42 -13.27 0.54
CA PRO A 152 8.09 -11.97 0.68
C PRO A 152 9.33 -11.78 -0.21
N SER A 153 10.05 -12.87 -0.52
CA SER A 153 11.21 -12.86 -1.42
C SER A 153 10.83 -12.74 -2.90
N GLU A 154 9.58 -13.04 -3.27
CA GLU A 154 9.08 -13.04 -4.64
C GLU A 154 8.35 -11.73 -5.00
N ILE A 155 8.12 -10.86 -4.00
CA ILE A 155 7.47 -9.56 -4.21
C ILE A 155 8.40 -8.69 -5.08
N PRO A 156 7.92 -8.18 -6.23
CA PRO A 156 8.68 -7.27 -7.07
C PRO A 156 9.14 -6.03 -6.31
N ARG A 157 10.45 -5.82 -6.25
CA ARG A 157 11.06 -4.67 -5.57
C ARG A 157 11.40 -3.56 -6.55
N THR A 158 11.57 -3.90 -7.82
CA THR A 158 11.87 -2.93 -8.87
C THR A 158 10.70 -2.72 -9.85
N LEU A 159 10.70 -1.56 -10.51
CA LEU A 159 9.76 -1.26 -11.58
C LEU A 159 9.90 -2.24 -12.76
N ALA A 160 11.14 -2.67 -13.03
CA ALA A 160 11.45 -3.65 -14.07
C ALA A 160 10.83 -5.03 -13.78
N GLU A 161 10.97 -5.51 -12.54
CA GLU A 161 10.33 -6.75 -12.08
C GLU A 161 8.81 -6.65 -12.11
N THR A 162 8.25 -5.52 -11.66
CA THR A 162 6.80 -5.32 -11.65
C THR A 162 6.23 -5.30 -13.07
N ALA A 163 6.91 -4.63 -14.00
CA ALA A 163 6.52 -4.63 -15.41
C ALA A 163 6.63 -6.04 -16.06
N ALA A 164 7.51 -6.90 -15.54
CA ALA A 164 7.70 -8.28 -15.96
C ALA A 164 6.67 -9.25 -15.36
N ALA A 165 6.10 -8.93 -14.20
CA ALA A 165 5.05 -9.71 -13.56
C ALA A 165 3.78 -9.72 -14.41
N ARG A 166 3.08 -10.86 -14.46
CA ARG A 166 1.75 -10.97 -15.07
C ARG A 166 0.68 -11.10 -14.00
N ASP A 167 -0.48 -10.51 -14.29
CA ASP A 167 -1.68 -10.65 -13.47
C ASP A 167 -1.44 -10.34 -11.99
N LEU A 168 -0.56 -9.37 -11.72
CA LEU A 168 -0.18 -8.99 -10.36
C LEU A 168 -1.35 -8.25 -9.71
N VAL A 169 -1.79 -8.79 -8.57
CA VAL A 169 -2.82 -8.20 -7.72
C VAL A 169 -2.21 -7.88 -6.36
N VAL A 170 -2.41 -6.64 -5.91
CA VAL A 170 -2.11 -6.20 -4.55
C VAL A 170 -3.41 -6.16 -3.77
N GLU A 171 -3.56 -7.10 -2.84
CA GLU A 171 -4.67 -7.11 -1.90
C GLU A 171 -4.34 -6.25 -0.68
N VAL A 172 -5.19 -5.28 -0.41
CA VAL A 172 -5.09 -4.34 0.69
C VAL A 172 -6.14 -4.73 1.73
N HIS A 173 -5.72 -5.49 2.74
CA HIS A 173 -6.57 -5.99 3.81
C HIS A 173 -6.65 -4.97 4.93
N ARG A 174 -7.84 -4.40 5.14
CA ARG A 174 -8.11 -3.48 6.26
C ARG A 174 -8.42 -4.30 7.51
N LEU A 175 -7.63 -4.12 8.56
CA LEU A 175 -7.87 -4.75 9.85
C LEU A 175 -8.70 -3.84 10.76
N PRO A 176 -9.32 -4.37 11.84
CA PRO A 176 -10.03 -3.56 12.82
C PRO A 176 -9.16 -2.43 13.38
N ALA A 177 -9.73 -1.23 13.43
CA ALA A 177 -9.06 -0.04 13.94
C ALA A 177 -8.78 -0.18 15.45
N ARG A 178 -7.67 0.42 15.91
CA ARG A 178 -7.23 0.41 17.29
C ARG A 178 -7.02 1.84 17.76
N SER A 179 -7.68 2.24 18.85
CA SER A 179 -7.41 3.53 19.49
C SER A 179 -6.05 3.49 20.17
N THR A 180 -5.25 4.54 20.01
CA THR A 180 -4.14 4.76 20.94
C THR A 180 -4.75 5.18 22.26
N ALA A 181 -4.61 4.34 23.29
CA ALA A 181 -4.98 4.77 24.63
C ALA A 181 -4.11 5.98 25.00
N PRO A 182 -4.65 6.99 25.69
CA PRO A 182 -3.78 7.95 26.36
C PRO A 182 -2.85 7.15 27.27
N GLY A 183 -1.53 7.29 27.08
CA GLY A 183 -0.57 6.72 28.03
C GLY A 183 -0.90 7.20 29.44
N PRO A 184 -0.64 6.41 30.49
CA PRO A 184 -0.89 6.86 31.86
C PRO A 184 -0.21 8.22 32.02
N ALA A 185 -0.98 9.23 32.42
CA ALA A 185 -0.44 10.54 32.72
C ALA A 185 0.65 10.34 33.77
N SER A 186 1.92 10.46 33.35
CA SER A 186 3.03 10.49 34.29
C SER A 186 2.85 11.74 35.13
N ALA A 187 2.29 11.57 36.32
CA ALA A 187 2.29 12.60 37.34
C ALA A 187 3.70 12.66 37.93
N ALA A 188 4.48 13.66 37.51
CA ALA A 188 5.62 14.25 38.23
C ALA A 188 6.10 15.49 37.47
#